data_AF-A0A971YMG9-F1
#
_entry.id   AF-A0A971YMG9-F1
#
_cell.length_a   1.000
_cell.length_b   1.000
_cell.length_c   1.000
_cell.angle_alpha   90.00
_cell.angle_beta   90.00
_cell.angle_gamma   90.00
#
_symmetry.space_group_name_H-M   'P 1'
#
loop_
_entity.id
_entity.type
_entity.pdbx_description
1 polymer ?
#
loop_
_entity_poly.entity_id
_entity_poly.type
_entity_poly.pdbx_seq_one_letter_code
_entity_poly.pdbx_strand_id
1 'polypeptide(L)'
;FEPEIQAEVGLKPETVQAILEGMNLVTKGEGTATSYFRGFPVQLAGKTGTSQNPHGADHGWFVGFAPYENPEIAVAVIVEQGGHGGSAAAPVARRIFETYFQVDSPSTNRPGQVPPSVD
;
A
#
# COMPACT_ATOMS: atom_id res chain seq x y z
N PHE A 1 5.47 10.43 -24.10
CA PHE A 1 5.50 9.09 -24.72
C PHE A 1 4.21 8.42 -24.28
N GLU A 2 3.41 7.90 -25.21
CA GLU A 2 2.18 7.19 -24.84
C GLU A 2 2.55 5.80 -24.31
N PRO A 3 1.87 5.28 -23.28
CA PRO A 3 2.14 3.94 -22.79
C PRO A 3 1.78 2.89 -23.85
N GLU A 4 2.71 1.96 -24.09
CA GLU A 4 2.51 0.83 -24.99
C GLU A 4 2.36 -0.46 -24.20
N ILE A 5 1.39 -1.30 -24.57
CA ILE A 5 1.19 -2.61 -23.96
C ILE A 5 2.33 -3.53 -24.42
N GLN A 6 3.15 -4.01 -23.48
CA GLN A 6 4.28 -4.89 -23.80
C GLN A 6 3.89 -6.37 -23.84
N ALA A 7 2.93 -6.80 -23.01
CA ALA A 7 2.48 -8.19 -22.95
C ALA A 7 1.12 -8.30 -22.24
N GLU A 8 0.40 -9.38 -22.54
CA GLU A 8 -0.76 -9.82 -21.78
C GLU A 8 -0.42 -11.13 -21.05
N VAL A 9 -0.83 -11.24 -19.77
CA VAL A 9 -0.48 -12.40 -18.93
C VAL A 9 -1.26 -13.66 -19.32
N GLY A 10 -2.33 -13.53 -20.12
CA GLY A 10 -3.12 -14.66 -20.61
C GLY A 10 -3.90 -15.43 -19.53
N LEU A 11 -4.18 -14.79 -18.39
CA LEU A 11 -4.95 -15.39 -17.29
C LEU A 11 -6.45 -15.37 -17.61
N LYS A 12 -7.16 -16.40 -17.14
CA LYS A 12 -8.62 -16.41 -17.21
C LYS A 12 -9.21 -15.28 -16.36
N PRO A 13 -10.32 -14.65 -16.78
CA PRO A 13 -10.97 -13.59 -16.00
C PRO A 13 -11.25 -13.98 -14.55
N GLU A 14 -11.67 -15.22 -14.31
CA GLU A 14 -12.00 -15.71 -12.96
C GLU A 14 -10.74 -15.83 -12.08
N THR A 15 -9.58 -16.14 -12.69
CA THR A 15 -8.29 -16.16 -11.99
C THR A 15 -7.85 -14.76 -11.61
N VAL A 16 -7.99 -13.80 -12.52
CA VAL A 16 -7.69 -12.39 -12.23
C VAL A 16 -8.59 -11.89 -11.10
N GLN A 17 -9.89 -12.18 -11.17
CA GLN A 17 -10.85 -11.78 -10.13
C GLN A 17 -10.49 -12.36 -8.76
N ALA A 18 -10.14 -13.65 -8.69
CA ALA A 18 -9.73 -14.28 -7.43
C ALA A 18 -8.46 -13.65 -6.84
N ILE A 19 -7.50 -13.25 -7.69
CA ILE A 19 -6.28 -12.54 -7.26
C ILE A 19 -6.66 -11.16 -6.69
N LEU A 20 -7.47 -10.39 -7.41
CA LEU A 20 -7.90 -9.05 -6.99
C LEU A 20 -8.67 -9.11 -5.67
N GLU A 21 -9.57 -10.08 -5.51
CA GLU A 21 -10.31 -10.30 -4.27
C GLU A 21 -9.37 -10.65 -3.11
N GLY A 22 -8.42 -11.56 -3.33
CA GLY A 22 -7.40 -11.89 -2.34
C GLY A 22 -6.58 -10.67 -1.91
N MET A 23 -6.20 -9.81 -2.85
CA MET A 23 -5.47 -8.57 -2.57
C MET A 23 -6.34 -7.54 -1.82
N ASN A 24 -7.63 -7.44 -2.12
CA ASN A 24 -8.59 -6.59 -1.41
C ASN A 24 -8.77 -7.03 0.04
N LEU A 25 -8.75 -8.35 0.31
CA LEU A 25 -8.87 -8.89 1.67
C LEU A 25 -7.62 -8.65 2.54
N VAL A 26 -6.44 -8.40 1.96
CA VAL A 26 -5.22 -8.08 2.74
C VAL A 26 -5.32 -6.74 3.47
N THR A 27 -6.08 -5.80 2.92
CA THR A 27 -6.23 -4.44 3.45
C THR A 27 -7.50 -4.30 4.32
N LYS A 28 -8.27 -5.38 4.51
CA LYS A 28 -9.57 -5.40 5.20
C LYS A 28 -9.68 -6.56 6.19
N GLY A 29 -10.60 -6.45 7.15
CA GLY A 29 -10.90 -7.51 8.11
C GLY A 29 -9.68 -7.96 8.91
N GLU A 30 -9.28 -9.22 8.73
CA GLU A 30 -8.12 -9.85 9.39
C GLU A 30 -6.86 -9.86 8.50
N GLY A 31 -6.88 -9.14 7.38
CA GLY A 31 -5.74 -9.05 6.47
C GLY A 31 -4.50 -8.41 7.11
N THR A 32 -3.32 -8.81 6.64
CA THR A 32 -2.01 -8.43 7.23
C THR A 32 -1.67 -6.95 7.16
N ALA A 33 -2.39 -6.15 6.36
CA ALA A 33 -2.23 -4.69 6.28
C ALA A 33 -3.45 -3.93 6.82
N THR A 34 -4.47 -4.62 7.37
CA THR A 34 -5.73 -3.98 7.75
C THR A 34 -5.57 -2.89 8.79
N SER A 35 -4.73 -3.07 9.80
CA SER A 35 -4.52 -2.07 10.85
C SER A 35 -4.08 -0.72 10.27
N TYR A 36 -3.32 -0.73 9.17
CA TYR A 36 -2.83 0.47 8.50
C TYR A 36 -3.80 1.04 7.48
N PHE A 37 -4.70 0.25 6.87
CA PHE A 37 -5.65 0.77 5.88
C PHE A 37 -7.08 0.94 6.41
N ARG A 38 -7.33 0.56 7.67
CA ARG A 38 -8.61 0.80 8.34
C ARG A 38 -8.97 2.29 8.30
N GLY A 39 -10.21 2.58 7.90
CA GLY A 39 -10.74 3.94 7.80
C GLY A 39 -10.15 4.77 6.66
N PHE A 40 -9.34 4.19 5.76
CA PHE A 40 -8.91 4.90 4.55
C PHE A 40 -10.11 5.04 3.59
N PRO A 41 -10.39 6.25 3.05
CA PRO A 41 -11.64 6.53 2.34
C PRO A 41 -11.70 5.94 0.93
N VAL A 42 -10.54 5.60 0.35
CA VAL A 42 -10.46 4.94 -0.96
C VAL A 42 -10.21 3.46 -0.74
N GLN A 43 -10.97 2.61 -1.44
CA GLN A 43 -10.76 1.17 -1.35
C GLN A 43 -9.45 0.77 -2.05
N LEU A 44 -8.59 0.03 -1.35
CA LEU A 44 -7.32 -0.48 -1.86
C LEU A 44 -7.31 -2.01 -1.95
N ALA A 45 -6.52 -2.52 -2.89
CA ALA A 45 -6.02 -3.89 -2.88
C ALA A 45 -4.50 -3.89 -2.77
N GLY A 46 -3.96 -4.85 -2.02
CA GLY A 46 -2.52 -4.99 -1.91
C GLY A 46 -2.07 -6.35 -1.40
N LYS A 47 -0.76 -6.49 -1.25
CA LYS A 47 -0.13 -7.69 -0.72
C LYS A 47 1.08 -7.31 0.11
N THR A 48 1.21 -7.94 1.27
CA THR A 48 2.43 -7.86 2.09
C THR A 48 3.41 -8.96 1.71
N GLY A 49 4.70 -8.65 1.81
CA GLY A 49 5.80 -9.61 1.76
C GLY A 49 6.82 -9.36 2.87
N THR A 50 7.53 -10.40 3.24
CA THR A 50 8.70 -10.34 4.13
C THR A 50 9.75 -11.21 3.48
N SER A 51 10.93 -10.65 3.18
CA SER A 51 12.05 -11.42 2.61
C SER A 51 13.16 -11.53 3.64
N GLN A 52 13.52 -12.76 3.98
CA GLN A 52 14.55 -13.04 4.99
C GLN A 52 15.90 -12.47 4.59
N ASN A 53 16.61 -11.93 5.57
CA ASN A 53 17.95 -11.38 5.39
C ASN A 53 18.93 -12.05 6.35
N PRO A 54 19.90 -12.85 5.87
CA PRO A 54 20.87 -13.51 6.75
C PRO A 54 21.88 -12.54 7.39
N HIS A 55 21.92 -11.28 6.95
CA HIS A 55 22.87 -10.26 7.40
C HIS A 55 22.24 -9.17 8.26
N GLY A 56 20.97 -9.31 8.66
CA GLY A 56 20.27 -8.29 9.44
C GLY A 56 18.81 -8.64 9.67
N ALA A 57 17.97 -7.62 9.89
CA ALA A 57 16.53 -7.82 9.89
C ALA A 57 16.01 -8.08 8.47
N ASP A 58 14.87 -8.77 8.37
CA ASP A 58 14.18 -9.03 7.11
C ASP A 58 13.81 -7.72 6.39
N HIS A 59 13.60 -7.78 5.08
CA HIS A 59 13.09 -6.63 4.32
C HIS A 59 11.56 -6.70 4.24
N GLY A 60 10.91 -5.58 4.53
CA GLY A 60 9.46 -5.45 4.49
C GLY A 60 8.98 -4.98 3.12
N TRP A 61 7.99 -5.68 2.55
CA TRP A 61 7.42 -5.36 1.24
C TRP A 61 5.93 -5.05 1.32
N PHE A 62 5.49 -4.07 0.55
CA PHE A 62 4.09 -3.85 0.24
C PHE A 62 3.94 -3.52 -1.24
N VAL A 63 3.00 -4.17 -1.93
CA VAL A 63 2.60 -3.81 -3.29
C VAL A 63 1.09 -3.66 -3.30
N GLY A 64 0.56 -2.58 -3.88
CA GLY A 64 -0.87 -2.38 -3.96
C GLY A 64 -1.27 -1.32 -4.97
N PHE A 65 -2.57 -1.22 -5.22
CA PHE A 65 -3.16 -0.23 -6.11
C PHE A 65 -4.48 0.29 -5.55
N ALA A 66 -4.86 1.48 -6.02
CA ALA A 66 -6.16 2.07 -5.75
C ALA A 66 -6.61 3.03 -6.87
N PRO A 67 -7.91 3.32 -6.97
CA PRO A 67 -9.03 2.61 -6.32
C PRO A 67 -9.14 1.13 -6.75
N TYR A 68 -9.79 0.29 -5.95
CA TYR A 68 -9.90 -1.15 -6.24
C TYR A 68 -10.64 -1.46 -7.55
N GLU A 69 -11.77 -0.78 -7.80
CA GLU A 69 -12.64 -1.05 -8.95
C GLU A 69 -12.14 -0.41 -10.26
N ASN A 70 -11.54 0.77 -10.16
CA ASN A 70 -10.98 1.50 -11.30
C ASN A 70 -9.59 2.05 -10.90
N PRO A 71 -8.52 1.23 -11.00
CA PRO A 71 -7.20 1.60 -10.52
C PRO A 71 -6.61 2.82 -11.24
N GLU A 72 -6.10 3.77 -10.47
CA GLU A 72 -5.48 5.01 -10.97
C GLU A 72 -3.97 5.05 -10.67
N ILE A 73 -3.55 4.41 -9.57
CA ILE A 73 -2.15 4.36 -9.13
C ILE A 73 -1.80 2.97 -8.56
N ALA A 74 -0.61 2.48 -8.91
CA ALA A 74 0.02 1.32 -8.30
C ALA A 74 1.31 1.73 -7.58
N VAL A 75 1.55 1.16 -6.40
CA VAL A 75 2.67 1.49 -5.51
C VAL A 75 3.34 0.20 -5.05
N ALA A 76 4.67 0.16 -5.16
CA ALA A 76 5.51 -0.85 -4.56
C ALA A 76 6.49 -0.19 -3.58
N VAL A 77 6.56 -0.69 -2.36
CA VAL A 77 7.44 -0.21 -1.30
C VAL A 77 8.27 -1.38 -0.78
N ILE A 78 9.58 -1.16 -0.69
CA ILE A 78 10.50 -1.97 0.09
C ILE A 78 11.07 -1.11 1.22
N VAL A 79 11.10 -1.66 2.43
CA VAL A 79 11.86 -1.12 3.55
C VAL A 79 12.95 -2.14 3.90
N GLU A 80 14.18 -1.81 3.53
CA GLU A 80 15.29 -2.71 3.78
C GLU A 80 15.58 -2.83 5.27
N GLN A 81 15.79 -4.06 5.74
CA GLN A 81 15.96 -4.34 7.17
C GLN A 81 14.82 -3.81 8.06
N GLY A 82 13.62 -3.61 7.48
CA GLY A 82 12.44 -3.11 8.18
C GLY A 82 11.61 -4.18 8.90
N GLY A 83 11.98 -5.45 8.78
CA GLY A 83 11.19 -6.58 9.27
C GLY A 83 10.02 -6.92 8.33
N HIS A 84 8.80 -6.86 8.85
CA HIS A 84 7.61 -7.36 8.15
C HIS A 84 6.96 -6.29 7.25
N GLY A 85 6.50 -6.71 6.06
CA GLY A 85 5.86 -5.80 5.10
C GLY A 85 4.61 -5.09 5.63
N GLY A 86 3.82 -5.78 6.45
CA GLY A 86 2.64 -5.19 7.09
C GLY A 86 2.99 -4.05 8.03
N SER A 87 4.03 -4.17 8.86
CA SER A 87 4.39 -3.15 9.85
C SER A 87 5.36 -2.08 9.36
N ALA A 88 6.15 -2.39 8.33
CA ALA A 88 7.19 -1.49 7.82
C ALA A 88 6.81 -0.80 6.51
N ALA A 89 6.37 -1.55 5.51
CA ALA A 89 6.11 -1.02 4.17
C ALA A 89 4.68 -0.50 3.97
N ALA A 90 3.68 -1.14 4.59
CA ALA A 90 2.29 -0.70 4.51
C ALA A 90 2.04 0.75 5.02
N PRO A 91 2.62 1.23 6.15
CA PRO A 91 2.44 2.62 6.57
C PRO A 91 3.05 3.64 5.59
N VAL A 92 4.17 3.32 4.95
CA VAL A 92 4.77 4.15 3.90
C VAL A 92 3.85 4.21 2.68
N ALA A 93 3.34 3.05 2.25
CA ALA A 93 2.37 2.97 1.16
C ALA A 93 1.10 3.78 1.47
N ARG A 94 0.55 3.67 2.69
CA ARG A 94 -0.59 4.49 3.13
C ARG A 94 -0.30 5.98 2.92
N ARG A 95 0.88 6.46 3.31
CA ARG A 95 1.22 7.88 3.17
C ARG A 95 1.28 8.35 1.72
N ILE A 96 1.74 7.48 0.82
CA ILE A 96 1.75 7.74 -0.62
C ILE A 96 0.31 7.87 -1.13
N PHE A 97 -0.56 6.92 -0.80
CA PHE A 97 -1.97 6.96 -1.20
C PHE A 97 -2.71 8.15 -0.57
N GLU A 98 -2.46 8.50 0.70
CA GLU A 98 -3.00 9.71 1.33
C GLU A 98 -2.63 10.96 0.54
N THR A 99 -1.37 11.07 0.12
CA THR A 99 -0.89 12.20 -0.66
C THR A 99 -1.54 12.24 -2.04
N TYR A 100 -1.64 11.09 -2.72
CA TYR A 100 -2.22 10.99 -4.06
C TYR A 100 -3.72 11.37 -4.07
N PHE A 101 -4.49 10.83 -3.13
CA PHE A 101 -5.93 11.06 -3.02
C PHE A 101 -6.30 12.29 -2.19
N GLN A 102 -5.30 13.08 -1.75
CA GLN A 102 -5.50 14.29 -0.94
C GLN A 102 -6.34 14.02 0.32
N VAL A 103 -6.07 12.90 0.98
CA VAL A 103 -6.73 12.50 2.22
C VAL A 103 -6.01 13.15 3.39
N ASP A 104 -6.71 14.04 4.08
CA ASP A 104 -6.21 14.63 5.33
C ASP A 104 -6.17 13.57 6.43
N SER A 105 -4.97 13.13 6.81
CA SER A 105 -4.79 12.32 8.01
C SER A 105 -4.88 13.24 9.23
N PRO A 106 -5.63 12.86 10.29
CA PRO A 106 -5.50 13.55 11.57
C PRO A 106 -4.02 13.53 11.97
N SER A 107 -3.47 14.72 12.17
CA SER A 107 -2.04 15.03 12.29
C SER A 107 -1.24 13.98 13.05
N THR A 108 -0.55 13.10 12.34
CA THR A 108 0.77 12.65 12.80
C THR A 108 1.69 13.83 12.56
N ASN A 109 2.29 14.36 13.63
CA ASN A 109 3.25 15.46 13.57
C ASN A 109 4.19 15.27 12.38
N ARG A 110 4.02 16.08 11.32
CA ARG A 110 5.02 16.21 10.27
C ARG A 110 6.27 16.72 10.96
N PRO A 111 7.41 16.01 10.94
CA PRO A 111 8.65 16.56 11.48
C PRO A 111 8.93 17.88 10.75
N GLY A 112 8.90 18.99 11.49
CA GLY A 112 9.10 20.34 10.94
C GLY A 112 7.84 21.20 10.70
N GLN A 113 6.64 20.73 11.02
CA GLN A 113 5.46 21.60 10.98
C GLN A 113 5.40 22.42 12.27
N VAL A 114 5.81 23.70 12.20
CA VAL A 114 5.64 24.66 13.29
C VAL A 114 4.14 24.79 13.57
N PRO A 115 3.69 24.58 14.82
CA PRO A 115 2.29 24.80 15.18
C PRO A 115 1.86 26.21 14.78
N PRO A 116 0.64 26.40 14.26
CA PRO A 116 0.14 27.74 14.00
C PRO A 116 0.21 28.55 15.30
N SER A 117 0.85 29.72 15.22
CA SER A 117 0.92 30.68 16.31
C SER A 117 -0.50 31.06 16.71
N VAL A 118 -0.82 30.84 17.98
CA VAL A 118 -2.04 31.35 18.62
C VAL A 118 -1.81 32.82 18.93
N ASP A 119 -2.57 33.68 18.25
CA ASP A 119 -2.81 35.07 18.65
C ASP A 119 -3.80 35.12 19.84
#